data_AF-A0A9D6NTL8-F1
#
_entry.id   AF-A0A9D6NTL8-F1
#
_cell.length_a   1.000
_cell.length_b   1.000
_cell.length_c   1.000
_cell.angle_alpha   90.00
_cell.angle_beta   90.00
_cell.angle_gamma   90.00
#
_symmetry.space_group_name_H-M   'P 1'
#
loop_
_entity.id
_entity.type
_entity.pdbx_description
1 polymer ?
#
loop_
_entity_poly.entity_id
_entity_poly.type
_entity_poly.pdbx_seq_one_letter_code
_entity_poly.pdbx_strand_id
1 'polypeptide(L)' 'MSVEDSPNSAGMTIDAIRCLRLARDRRLRGPLLSVSAWTMKHPPKPMADEHARQLIEAFIRGASDR' A
#
# COMPACT_ATOMS: atom_id res chain seq x y z
N MET A 1 4.61 -25.64 2.09
CA MET A 1 5.39 -24.55 2.71
C MET A 1 4.74 -24.26 4.06
N SER A 2 5.48 -24.22 5.16
CA SER A 2 4.96 -23.85 6.49
C SER A 2 5.58 -22.50 6.86
N VAL A 3 4.72 -21.51 7.08
CA VAL A 3 5.10 -20.13 7.45
C VAL A 3 4.16 -19.67 8.56
N GLU A 4 4.65 -18.76 9.39
CA GLU A 4 3.86 -18.12 10.44
C GLU A 4 3.06 -16.96 9.85
N ASP A 5 1.73 -17.02 9.91
CA ASP A 5 0.84 -16.06 9.25
C ASP A 5 0.94 -14.64 9.84
N SER A 6 1.12 -14.54 11.16
CA SER A 6 1.18 -13.23 11.84
C SER A 6 2.45 -12.45 11.45
N PRO A 7 3.67 -13.00 11.55
CA PRO A 7 4.87 -12.36 11.00
C PRO A 7 4.81 -12.12 9.49
N ASN A 8 4.21 -13.03 8.71
CA ASN A 8 4.12 -12.91 7.26
C ASN A 8 3.30 -11.68 6.82
N SER A 9 2.29 -11.29 7.61
CA SER A 9 1.44 -10.11 7.35
C SER A 9 1.91 -8.84 8.07
N ALA A 10 2.74 -8.97 9.11
CA ALA A 10 3.21 -7.84 9.90
C ALA A 10 4.01 -6.83 9.08
N GLY A 11 4.91 -7.31 8.21
CA GLY A 11 5.70 -6.43 7.32
C GLY A 11 4.82 -5.58 6.41
N MET A 12 3.82 -6.21 5.80
CA MET A 12 2.87 -5.54 4.92
C MET A 12 2.04 -4.49 5.67
N THR A 13 1.62 -4.81 6.90
CA THR A 13 0.86 -3.89 7.75
C THR A 13 1.68 -2.66 8.14
N ILE A 14 2.96 -2.84 8.48
CA ILE A 14 3.87 -1.75 8.82
C ILE A 14 4.00 -0.76 7.65
N ASP A 15 4.18 -1.26 6.44
CA ASP A 15 4.34 -0.41 5.26
C ASP A 15 3.05 0.35 4.91
N ALA A 16 1.88 -0.29 5.06
CA ALA A 16 0.59 0.39 4.94
C ALA A 16 0.46 1.56 5.93
N ILE A 17 0.81 1.35 7.22
CA ILE A 17 0.75 2.41 8.25
C ILE A 17 1.68 3.59 7.92
N ARG A 18 2.90 3.31 7.44
CA ARG A 18 3.85 4.35 7.01
C ARG A 18 3.30 5.16 5.83
N CYS A 19 2.67 4.49 4.87
CA CYS A 19 2.01 5.16 3.74
C CYS A 19 0.82 6.03 4.19
N LEU A 20 0.04 5.57 5.17
CA LEU A 20 -1.06 6.36 5.75
C LEU A 20 -0.54 7.62 6.46
N ARG A 21 0.58 7.54 7.18
CA ARG A 21 1.25 8.72 7.75
C ARG A 21 1.64 9.72 6.66
N LEU A 22 2.27 9.24 5.59
CA LEU A 22 2.66 10.06 4.44
C LEU A 22 1.47 10.73 3.76
N ALA A 23 0.38 9.98 3.54
CA ALA A 23 -0.86 10.52 3.01
C ALA A 23 -1.47 11.61 3.91
N ARG A 24 -1.46 11.39 5.22
CA ARG A 24 -1.92 12.38 6.21
C ARG A 24 -1.10 13.66 6.14
N ASP A 25 0.23 13.54 6.05
CA ASP A 25 1.14 14.69 5.97
C ASP A 25 0.93 15.47 4.66
N ARG A 26 0.56 14.78 3.58
CA ARG A 26 0.17 15.35 2.29
C ARG A 26 -1.30 15.81 2.22
N ARG A 27 -2.04 15.73 3.33
CA ARG A 27 -3.48 16.07 3.44
C ARG A 27 -4.37 15.33 2.43
N LEU A 28 -3.96 14.13 2.01
CA LEU A 28 -4.76 13.29 1.14
C LEU A 28 -5.96 12.71 1.90
N ARG A 29 -7.05 12.47 1.19
CA ARG A 29 -8.30 11.92 1.73
C ARG A 29 -8.85 10.86 0.79
N GLY A 30 -9.61 9.94 1.38
CA GLY A 30 -10.19 8.80 0.68
C GLY A 30 -9.24 7.60 0.61
N PRO A 31 -9.66 6.53 -0.08
CA PRO A 31 -8.87 5.32 -0.23
C PRO A 31 -7.56 5.61 -0.95
N LEU A 32 -6.46 5.04 -0.43
CA LEU A 32 -5.18 5.11 -1.13
C LEU A 32 -5.07 3.95 -2.13
N LEU A 33 -5.26 4.20 -3.42
CA LEU A 33 -5.46 3.11 -4.40
C LEU A 33 -4.19 2.30 -4.62
N SER A 34 -3.03 2.95 -4.75
CA SER A 34 -1.76 2.24 -4.98
C SER A 34 -1.36 1.41 -3.75
N VAL A 35 -1.47 2.03 -2.56
CA VAL A 35 -1.17 1.39 -1.28
C VAL A 35 -2.10 0.21 -1.05
N SER A 36 -3.42 0.40 -1.23
CA SER A 36 -4.39 -0.67 -1.02
C SER A 36 -4.13 -1.85 -1.96
N ALA A 37 -3.87 -1.57 -3.24
CA ALA A 37 -3.60 -2.61 -4.23
C ALA A 37 -2.33 -3.42 -3.92
N TRP A 38 -1.33 -2.81 -3.28
CA TRP A 38 -0.11 -3.50 -2.90
C TRP A 38 -0.22 -4.25 -1.56
N THR A 39 -0.94 -3.69 -0.59
CA THR A 39 -0.89 -4.20 0.80
C THR A 39 -2.10 -5.03 1.22
N MET A 40 -3.18 -5.05 0.43
CA MET A 40 -4.45 -5.69 0.81
C MET A 40 -4.83 -6.80 -0.16
N LYS A 41 -5.38 -7.89 0.38
CA LYS A 41 -5.91 -9.01 -0.43
C LYS A 41 -7.13 -8.60 -1.28
N HIS A 42 -7.94 -7.67 -0.78
CA HIS A 42 -9.17 -7.20 -1.43
C HIS A 42 -9.16 -5.67 -1.55
N PRO A 43 -8.36 -5.11 -2.47
CA PRO A 43 -8.28 -3.67 -2.65
C PRO A 43 -9.55 -3.12 -3.31
N PRO A 44 -9.88 -1.83 -3.11
CA PRO A 44 -11.01 -1.18 -3.79
C PRO A 44 -10.91 -1.21 -5.31
N LYS A 45 -9.67 -1.15 -5.84
CA LYS A 45 -9.35 -1.29 -7.26
C LYS A 45 -8.26 -2.34 -7.42
N PRO A 46 -8.58 -3.55 -7.90
CA PRO A 46 -7.58 -4.57 -8.18
C PRO A 46 -6.57 -4.10 -9.24
N MET A 47 -5.31 -4.43 -9.03
CA MET A 47 -4.22 -4.16 -9.96
C MET A 47 -3.32 -5.40 -10.03
N ALA A 48 -2.61 -5.56 -11.14
CA ALA A 48 -1.53 -6.54 -11.20
C ALA A 48 -0.40 -6.12 -10.24
N ASP A 49 0.22 -7.07 -9.55
CA ASP A 49 1.23 -6.81 -8.51
C ASP A 49 2.35 -5.88 -8.99
N GLU A 50 2.88 -6.11 -10.19
CA GLU A 50 3.96 -5.29 -10.75
C GLU A 50 3.51 -3.83 -10.97
N HIS A 51 2.26 -3.61 -11.38
CA HIS A 51 1.71 -2.27 -11.54
C HIS A 51 1.45 -1.62 -10.16
N ALA A 52 0.91 -2.36 -9.19
CA ALA A 52 0.72 -1.87 -7.83
C ALA A 52 2.06 -1.47 -7.19
N ARG A 53 3.11 -2.25 -7.40
CA ARG A 53 4.49 -1.98 -6.95
C ARG A 53 5.02 -0.66 -7.51
N GLN A 54 4.88 -0.44 -8.81
CA GLN A 54 5.32 0.79 -9.46
C GLN A 54 4.58 2.02 -8.92
N LEU A 55 3.27 1.90 -8.70
CA LEU A 55 2.45 2.99 -8.20
C LEU A 55 2.74 3.32 -6.73
N ILE A 56 2.92 2.31 -5.87
CA ILE A 56 3.27 2.57 -4.46
C ILE A 56 4.68 3.17 -4.34
N GLU A 57 5.64 2.75 -5.17
CA GLU A 57 6.96 3.36 -5.23
C GLU A 57 6.90 4.82 -5.66
N ALA A 58 6.09 5.14 -6.68
CA ALA A 58 5.86 6.52 -7.11
C ALA A 58 5.20 7.35 -6.00
N PHE A 59 4.19 6.79 -5.32
CA PHE A 59 3.54 7.42 -4.17
C PHE A 59 4.56 7.73 -3.07
N ILE A 60 5.40 6.77 -2.68
CA ILE A 60 6.44 6.98 -1.66
C ILE A 60 7.38 8.12 -2.06
N ARG A 61 7.76 8.21 -3.34
CA ARG A 61 8.64 9.27 -3.88
C ARG A 61 8.02 10.67 -3.98
N GLY A 62 6.71 10.82 -3.75
CA GLY A 62 6.06 12.14 -3.80
C GLY A 62 5.02 12.29 -4.91
N ALA A 63 4.85 11.30 -5.78
CA ALA A 63 3.79 11.34 -6.78
C ALA A 63 2.40 11.26 -6.11
N SER A 64 1.39 11.72 -6.85
CA SER A 64 -0.01 11.58 -6.45
C SER A 64 -0.41 10.11 -6.43
N ASP A 65 -1.31 9.75 -5.51
CA ASP A 65 -1.86 8.40 -5.36
C ASP A 65 -3.03 8.11 -6.34
N ARG A 66 -3.01 8.75 -7.52
CA ARG A 66 -4.06 8.69 -8.53
C ARG A 66 -3.47 8.72 -9.92
#